data_AF-M9RG89-F1
#
_entry.id   AF-M9RG89-F1
#
_cell.length_a   1.000
_cell.length_b   1.000
_cell.length_c   1.000
_cell.angle_alpha   90.00
_cell.angle_beta   90.00
_cell.angle_gamma   90.00
#
_symmetry.space_group_name_H-M   'P 1'
#
loop_
_entity.id
_entity.type
_entity.pdbx_description
1 polymer ?
#
loop_
_entity_poly.entity_id
_entity_poly.type
_entity_poly.pdbx_seq_one_letter_code
_entity_poly.pdbx_strand_id
1 'polypeptide(L)'
;MDQVTALEQLLATALRRIAELEAALASMAQENADLRRQLAKNSSNSSKPPSSDGLKKPVPRSLRGKLGKKSGGQVGHRGDTLRQTATPDFVERHEAEACGTCQHGLTAGMIKAVERRQVYDIPVPRLEVTEHQAAIYCCGCSRRWDCSLARFAQANKSPHRGGGIHVPRRTNPATSRP
;
A
#
# COMPACT_ATOMS: atom_id res chain seq x y z
N MET A 1 80.04 36.15 13.64
CA MET A 1 78.98 35.61 14.50
C MET A 1 77.59 35.84 13.90
N ASP A 2 77.34 36.96 13.22
CA ASP A 2 76.02 37.33 12.67
C ASP A 2 75.45 36.43 11.56
N GLN A 3 76.29 35.76 10.77
CA GLN A 3 75.80 34.84 9.73
C GLN A 3 75.29 33.51 10.30
N VAL A 4 75.87 33.04 11.40
CA VAL A 4 75.47 31.78 12.04
C VAL A 4 74.10 31.97 12.71
N THR A 5 73.89 33.08 13.39
CA THR A 5 72.61 33.41 14.02
C THR A 5 71.48 33.62 13.00
N ALA A 6 71.77 34.23 11.85
CA ALA A 6 70.80 34.35 10.76
C ALA A 6 70.40 32.98 10.16
N LEU A 7 71.35 32.07 10.02
CA LEU A 7 71.07 30.70 9.56
C LEU A 7 70.27 29.90 10.58
N GLU A 8 70.55 30.04 11.88
CA GLU A 8 69.77 29.42 12.96
C GLU A 8 68.32 29.91 12.97
N GLN A 9 68.10 31.22 12.77
CA GLN A 9 66.76 31.80 12.66
C GLN A 9 65.98 31.29 11.43
N LEU A 10 66.66 31.16 10.29
CA LEU A 10 66.06 30.59 9.07
C LEU A 10 65.71 29.11 9.26
N LEU A 11 66.59 28.33 9.89
CA LEU A 11 66.34 26.93 10.19
C LEU A 11 65.16 26.75 11.15
N ALA A 12 65.10 27.54 12.22
CA ALA A 12 63.98 27.54 13.15
C ALA A 12 62.65 27.89 12.47
N THR A 13 62.68 28.88 11.57
CA THR A 13 61.50 29.29 10.78
C THR A 13 61.07 28.18 9.82
N ALA A 14 62.02 27.54 9.14
CA ALA A 14 61.74 26.43 8.23
C ALA A 14 61.16 25.21 8.97
N LEU A 15 61.73 24.84 10.11
CA LEU A 15 61.22 23.74 10.95
C LEU A 15 59.81 24.02 11.46
N ARG A 16 59.53 25.26 11.89
CA ARG A 16 58.17 25.67 12.27
C ARG A 16 57.20 25.53 11.10
N ARG A 17 57.62 25.94 9.90
CA ARG A 17 56.77 25.84 8.71
C ARG A 17 56.51 24.40 8.30
N ILE A 18 57.51 23.52 8.44
CA ILE A 18 57.35 22.08 8.18
C ILE A 18 56.33 21.49 9.16
N ALA A 19 56.44 21.77 10.46
CA ALA A 19 55.50 21.27 11.45
C ALA A 19 54.04 21.75 11.20
N GLU A 20 53.85 23.02 10.81
CA GLU A 20 52.54 23.55 10.42
C GLU A 20 51.95 22.82 9.20
N LEU A 21 52.78 22.56 8.19
CA LEU A 21 52.35 21.88 6.96
C LEU A 21 52.03 20.40 7.21
N GLU A 22 52.82 19.71 8.03
CA GLU A 22 52.56 18.33 8.43
C GLU A 22 51.23 18.21 9.19
N ALA A 23 50.95 19.13 10.11
CA ALA A 23 49.68 19.17 10.83
C ALA A 23 48.49 19.41 9.87
N ALA A 24 48.64 20.34 8.93
CA ALA A 24 47.61 20.61 7.92
C ALA A 24 47.35 19.39 7.01
N LEU A 25 48.43 18.72 6.57
CA LEU A 25 48.33 17.49 5.78
C LEU A 25 47.63 16.36 6.55
N ALA A 26 47.94 16.20 7.84
CA ALA A 26 47.25 15.22 8.68
C ALA A 26 45.74 15.50 8.81
N SER A 27 45.35 16.76 9.04
CA SER A 27 43.93 17.16 9.07
C SER A 27 43.23 16.86 7.75
N MET A 28 43.83 17.29 6.63
CA MET A 28 43.25 17.08 5.30
C MET A 28 43.18 15.59 4.93
N ALA A 29 44.16 14.78 5.34
CA ALA A 29 44.13 13.33 5.12
C ALA A 29 43.00 12.67 5.91
N GLN A 30 42.77 13.10 7.15
CA GLN A 30 41.69 12.60 8.00
C GLN A 30 40.32 12.97 7.43
N GLU A 31 40.13 14.23 7.05
CA GLU A 31 38.89 14.71 6.39
C GLU A 31 38.62 13.95 5.08
N ASN A 32 39.64 13.74 4.25
CA ASN A 32 39.51 12.95 3.03
C ASN A 32 39.11 11.50 3.33
N ALA A 33 39.69 10.88 4.36
CA ALA A 33 39.33 9.53 4.78
C ALA A 33 37.87 9.46 5.26
N ASP A 34 37.40 10.47 5.99
CA ASP A 34 36.01 10.58 6.45
C ASP A 34 35.03 10.77 5.29
N LEU A 35 35.33 11.70 4.37
CA LEU A 35 34.51 11.95 3.18
C LEU A 35 34.45 10.70 2.28
N ARG A 36 35.58 10.01 2.07
CA ARG A 36 35.62 8.75 1.32
C ARG A 36 34.77 7.67 2.00
N ARG A 37 34.85 7.54 3.33
CA ARG A 37 33.98 6.62 4.09
C ARG A 37 32.50 6.97 3.96
N GLN A 38 32.14 8.25 3.94
CA GLN A 38 30.76 8.68 3.74
C GLN A 38 30.26 8.36 2.32
N LEU A 39 31.08 8.59 1.29
CA LEU A 39 30.74 8.29 -0.10
C LEU A 39 30.63 6.79 -0.40
N ALA A 40 31.41 5.95 0.29
CA ALA A 40 31.37 4.50 0.13
C ALA A 40 30.13 3.82 0.76
N LYS A 41 29.34 4.55 1.57
CA LYS A 41 28.10 4.03 2.15
C LYS A 41 26.99 4.03 1.10
N ASN A 42 26.52 2.84 0.74
CA ASN A 42 25.35 2.62 -0.10
C ASN A 42 24.30 1.79 0.66
N SER A 43 23.08 1.64 0.11
CA SER A 43 22.03 0.86 0.79
C SER A 43 22.40 -0.61 0.98
N SER A 44 23.40 -1.12 0.26
CA SER A 44 23.87 -2.51 0.36
C SER A 44 24.78 -2.77 1.56
N ASN A 45 25.41 -1.73 2.13
CA ASN A 45 26.40 -1.89 3.21
C ASN A 45 26.11 -1.07 4.48
N SER A 46 25.06 -0.23 4.49
CA SER A 46 24.86 0.75 5.58
C SER A 46 23.50 0.71 6.28
N SER A 47 22.70 -0.35 6.08
CA SER A 47 21.32 -0.47 6.60
C SER A 47 20.41 0.71 6.26
N LYS A 48 20.87 1.63 5.40
CA LYS A 48 20.09 2.76 4.90
C LYS A 48 19.03 2.25 3.95
N PRO A 49 17.81 2.78 4.03
CA PRO A 49 16.76 2.39 3.11
C PRO A 49 17.20 2.69 1.67
N PRO A 50 16.87 1.82 0.71
CA PRO A 50 17.31 1.93 -0.68
C PRO A 50 16.66 3.11 -1.43
N SER A 51 15.87 3.93 -0.75
CA SER A 51 15.38 5.23 -1.23
C SER A 51 16.42 6.34 -1.06
N SER A 52 17.41 6.19 -0.17
CA SER A 52 18.44 7.19 0.11
C SER A 52 19.58 7.23 -0.93
N ASP A 53 19.71 6.22 -1.79
CA ASP A 53 20.77 6.13 -2.82
C ASP A 53 20.52 7.03 -4.06
N GLY A 54 19.36 7.70 -4.12
CA GLY A 54 19.04 8.66 -5.19
C GLY A 54 19.03 8.06 -6.61
N LEU A 55 19.28 8.92 -7.62
CA LEU A 55 19.19 8.56 -9.05
C LEU A 55 20.29 7.61 -9.55
N LYS A 56 21.34 7.36 -8.75
CA LYS A 56 22.42 6.41 -9.09
C LYS A 56 22.05 4.95 -8.84
N LYS A 57 20.86 4.70 -8.32
CA LYS A 57 20.38 3.36 -8.04
C LYS A 57 20.23 2.55 -9.33
N PRO A 58 20.81 1.33 -9.42
CA PRO A 58 20.55 0.45 -10.55
C PRO A 58 19.06 0.11 -10.59
N VAL A 59 18.48 0.10 -11.80
CA VAL A 59 17.07 -0.24 -12.00
C VAL A 59 16.80 -1.61 -11.36
N PRO A 60 15.84 -1.73 -10.43
CA PRO A 60 15.57 -2.99 -9.76
C PRO A 60 15.17 -4.04 -10.81
N ARG A 61 16.05 -5.03 -11.02
CA ARG A 61 15.73 -6.18 -11.88
C ARG A 61 14.82 -7.12 -11.11
N SER A 62 13.63 -7.33 -11.64
CA SER A 62 12.73 -8.40 -11.18
C SER A 62 13.47 -9.74 -11.23
N LEU A 63 13.65 -10.37 -10.07
CA LEU A 63 14.10 -11.77 -9.97
C LEU A 63 13.00 -12.76 -10.41
N ARG A 64 11.75 -12.30 -10.54
CA ARG A 64 10.66 -13.12 -11.06
C ARG A 64 10.91 -13.36 -12.54
N GLY A 65 11.06 -14.64 -12.93
CA GLY A 65 11.04 -15.05 -14.33
C GLY A 65 9.75 -14.57 -15.00
N LYS A 66 9.84 -14.10 -16.24
CA LYS A 66 8.66 -13.72 -17.04
C LYS A 66 7.80 -14.96 -17.29
N LEU A 67 6.90 -15.29 -16.37
CA LEU A 67 5.76 -16.14 -16.72
C LEU A 67 4.96 -15.32 -17.72
N GLY A 68 4.89 -15.75 -18.98
CA GLY A 68 4.15 -15.10 -20.08
C GLY A 68 2.63 -15.03 -19.88
N LYS A 69 2.16 -14.99 -18.62
CA LYS A 69 0.79 -14.74 -18.23
C LYS A 69 0.49 -13.27 -18.49
N LYS A 70 -0.53 -13.02 -19.31
CA LYS A 70 -1.05 -11.68 -19.54
C LYS A 70 -1.53 -11.10 -18.21
N SER A 71 -1.28 -9.82 -17.97
CA SER A 71 -1.89 -9.09 -16.86
C SER A 71 -3.41 -9.11 -17.02
N GLY A 72 -4.14 -9.59 -16.02
CA GLY A 72 -5.61 -9.65 -16.07
C GLY A 72 -6.19 -10.67 -15.09
N GLY A 73 -7.52 -10.73 -15.07
CA GLY A 73 -8.27 -11.73 -14.31
C GLY A 73 -8.01 -13.16 -14.81
N GLN A 74 -8.55 -14.14 -14.08
CA GLN A 74 -8.45 -15.55 -14.45
C GLN A 74 -8.97 -15.79 -15.88
N VAL A 75 -8.28 -16.65 -16.63
CA VAL A 75 -8.64 -17.01 -18.01
C VAL A 75 -10.09 -17.50 -18.05
N GLY A 76 -10.92 -16.86 -18.88
CA GLY A 76 -12.34 -17.17 -19.03
C GLY A 76 -13.30 -16.26 -18.24
N HIS A 77 -12.81 -15.45 -17.29
CA HIS A 77 -13.65 -14.47 -16.60
C HIS A 77 -13.76 -13.19 -17.42
N ARG A 78 -14.98 -12.87 -17.88
CA ARG A 78 -15.29 -11.51 -18.32
C ARG A 78 -15.25 -10.60 -17.10
N GLY A 79 -14.26 -9.73 -17.02
CA GLY A 79 -14.28 -8.67 -16.03
C GLY A 79 -15.46 -7.75 -16.31
N ASP A 80 -16.37 -7.62 -15.36
CA ASP A 80 -17.38 -6.57 -15.39
C ASP A 80 -16.93 -5.48 -14.43
N THR A 81 -16.72 -4.28 -14.95
CA THR A 81 -16.32 -3.12 -14.13
C THR A 81 -17.57 -2.55 -13.47
N LEU A 82 -17.52 -2.26 -12.17
CA LEU A 82 -18.62 -1.59 -11.47
C LEU A 82 -18.89 -0.23 -12.13
N ARG A 83 -19.99 -0.13 -12.88
CA ARG A 83 -20.45 1.10 -13.53
C ARG A 83 -21.33 1.88 -12.58
N GLN A 84 -21.24 3.21 -12.64
CA GLN A 84 -22.14 4.09 -11.89
C GLN A 84 -23.61 3.71 -12.14
N THR A 85 -24.37 3.58 -11.06
CA THR A 85 -25.81 3.32 -11.09
C THR A 85 -26.60 4.63 -11.25
N ALA A 86 -27.68 4.60 -12.04
CA ALA A 86 -28.59 5.74 -12.14
C ALA A 86 -29.35 5.97 -10.82
N THR A 87 -29.63 4.89 -10.08
CA THR A 87 -30.43 4.85 -8.86
C THR A 87 -29.61 4.29 -7.71
N PRO A 88 -28.84 5.13 -6.98
CA PRO A 88 -28.17 4.70 -5.76
C PRO A 88 -29.17 4.52 -4.62
N ASP A 89 -28.86 3.66 -3.66
CA ASP A 89 -29.72 3.41 -2.49
C ASP A 89 -29.82 4.64 -1.57
N PHE A 90 -28.73 5.40 -1.47
CA PHE A 90 -28.65 6.64 -0.68
C PHE A 90 -27.98 7.76 -1.49
N VAL A 91 -28.42 9.00 -1.29
CA VAL A 91 -27.83 10.20 -1.90
C VAL A 91 -27.49 11.18 -0.78
N GLU A 92 -26.20 11.35 -0.53
CA GLU A 92 -25.68 12.37 0.39
C GLU A 92 -25.28 13.61 -0.43
N ARG A 93 -25.88 14.77 -0.10
CA ARG A 93 -25.57 16.04 -0.76
C ARG A 93 -24.57 16.82 0.07
N HIS A 94 -23.47 17.21 -0.56
CA HIS A 94 -22.47 18.10 0.04
C HIS A 94 -22.62 19.49 -0.57
N GLU A 95 -22.97 20.48 0.24
CA GLU A 95 -23.19 21.86 -0.18
C GLU A 95 -22.15 22.78 0.48
N ALA A 96 -21.66 23.76 -0.28
CA ALA A 96 -20.82 24.82 0.27
C ALA A 96 -21.72 25.95 0.78
N GLU A 97 -21.53 26.36 2.03
CA GLU A 97 -22.30 27.45 2.64
C GLU A 97 -21.76 28.84 2.25
N ALA A 98 -20.48 28.91 1.87
CA ALA A 98 -19.80 30.16 1.55
C ALA A 98 -18.82 30.00 0.39
N CYS A 99 -18.59 31.09 -0.34
CA CYS A 99 -17.62 31.14 -1.42
C CYS A 99 -16.19 30.97 -0.88
N GLY A 100 -15.43 30.01 -1.42
CA GLY A 100 -14.05 29.77 -0.99
C GLY A 100 -13.07 30.94 -1.20
N THR A 101 -13.45 31.96 -1.98
CA THR A 101 -12.61 33.14 -2.25
C THR A 101 -13.03 34.36 -1.43
N CYS A 102 -14.31 34.74 -1.46
CA CYS A 102 -14.81 35.96 -0.82
C CYS A 102 -15.68 35.71 0.43
N GLN A 103 -15.92 34.44 0.79
CA GLN A 103 -16.72 34.02 1.95
C GLN A 103 -18.18 34.49 1.96
N HIS A 104 -18.68 35.05 0.84
CA HIS A 104 -20.09 35.38 0.72
C HIS A 104 -20.95 34.12 0.78
N GLY A 105 -22.12 34.21 1.43
CA GLY A 105 -23.06 33.11 1.57
C GLY A 105 -23.53 32.59 0.21
N LEU A 106 -23.47 31.28 0.02
CA LEU A 106 -23.98 30.61 -1.16
C LEU A 106 -25.41 30.11 -0.88
N THR A 107 -26.27 30.21 -1.88
CA THR A 107 -27.67 29.75 -1.78
C THR A 107 -27.94 28.69 -2.83
N ALA A 108 -28.99 27.88 -2.63
CA ALA A 108 -29.36 26.82 -3.58
C ALA A 108 -29.60 27.33 -5.02
N GLY A 109 -30.06 28.59 -5.18
CA GLY A 109 -30.25 29.21 -6.49
C GLY A 109 -28.95 29.50 -7.26
N MET A 110 -27.80 29.45 -6.59
CA MET A 110 -26.47 29.67 -7.19
C MET A 110 -25.84 28.38 -7.73
N ILE A 111 -26.47 27.22 -7.54
CA ILE A 111 -25.96 25.93 -8.03
C ILE A 111 -26.05 25.88 -9.55
N LYS A 112 -24.91 25.68 -10.24
CA LYS A 112 -24.84 25.59 -11.71
C LYS A 112 -24.74 24.15 -12.23
N ALA A 113 -24.15 23.25 -11.45
CA ALA A 113 -23.95 21.85 -11.81
C ALA A 113 -23.76 20.99 -10.56
N VAL A 114 -23.96 19.68 -10.70
CA VAL A 114 -23.70 18.69 -9.65
C VAL A 114 -22.74 17.64 -10.19
N GLU A 115 -21.57 17.50 -9.56
CA GLU A 115 -20.65 16.40 -9.84
C GLU A 115 -21.10 15.15 -9.06
N ARG A 116 -21.07 13.97 -9.71
CA ARG A 116 -21.51 12.70 -9.11
C ARG A 116 -20.34 11.75 -8.91
N ARG A 117 -20.15 11.30 -7.67
CA ARG A 117 -19.24 10.21 -7.30
C ARG A 117 -20.04 9.15 -6.54
N GLN A 118 -19.75 7.87 -6.80
CA GLN A 118 -20.41 6.75 -6.15
C GLN A 118 -19.39 5.86 -5.50
N VAL A 119 -19.63 5.53 -4.23
CA VAL A 119 -18.84 4.61 -3.44
C VAL A 119 -19.67 3.34 -3.27
N TYR A 120 -19.06 2.18 -3.53
CA TYR A 120 -19.67 0.87 -3.35
C TYR A 120 -19.13 0.25 -2.07
N ASP A 121 -19.81 0.51 -0.96
CA ASP A 121 -19.48 -0.10 0.32
C ASP A 121 -20.27 -1.41 0.51
N ILE A 122 -19.59 -2.41 1.07
CA ILE A 122 -20.23 -3.66 1.47
C ILE A 122 -20.66 -3.48 2.93
N PRO A 123 -21.97 -3.50 3.24
CA PRO A 123 -22.40 -3.40 4.63
C PRO A 123 -21.83 -4.57 5.43
N VAL A 124 -21.55 -4.32 6.72
CA VAL A 124 -20.98 -5.37 7.60
C VAL A 124 -21.89 -6.60 7.53
N PRO A 125 -21.38 -7.75 7.05
CA PRO A 125 -22.19 -8.94 6.93
C PRO A 125 -22.62 -9.40 8.31
N ARG A 126 -23.90 -9.76 8.46
CA ARG A 126 -24.39 -10.35 9.70
C ARG A 126 -23.83 -11.77 9.80
N LEU A 127 -23.29 -12.11 10.98
CA LEU A 127 -22.84 -13.47 11.25
C LEU A 127 -24.08 -14.36 11.43
N GLU A 128 -24.32 -15.24 10.47
CA GLU A 128 -25.32 -16.29 10.59
C GLU A 128 -24.67 -17.54 11.20
N VAL A 129 -25.12 -17.91 12.40
CA VAL A 129 -24.68 -19.15 13.07
C VAL A 129 -25.74 -20.21 12.83
N THR A 130 -25.34 -21.33 12.22
CA THR A 130 -26.18 -22.52 12.10
C THR A 130 -25.65 -23.59 13.05
N GLU A 131 -26.41 -23.93 14.08
CA GLU A 131 -26.13 -25.07 14.94
C GLU A 131 -26.64 -26.34 14.26
N HIS A 132 -25.75 -27.32 14.06
CA HIS A 132 -26.12 -28.62 13.56
C HIS A 132 -26.26 -29.59 14.75
N GLN A 133 -27.47 -30.07 14.99
CA GLN A 133 -27.74 -31.08 16.01
C GLN A 133 -27.89 -32.46 15.38
N ALA A 134 -27.28 -33.46 16.00
CA ALA A 134 -27.40 -34.86 15.61
C ALA A 134 -28.06 -35.64 16.73
N ALA A 135 -29.16 -36.33 16.42
CA ALA A 135 -29.88 -37.14 17.38
C ALA A 135 -29.09 -38.40 17.74
N ILE A 136 -29.15 -38.81 19.01
CA ILE A 136 -28.63 -40.09 19.49
C ILE A 136 -29.82 -41.00 19.74
N TYR A 137 -29.83 -42.17 19.10
CA TYR A 137 -30.84 -43.20 19.29
C TYR A 137 -30.24 -44.36 20.06
N CYS A 138 -30.94 -44.88 21.04
CA CYS A 138 -30.50 -46.05 21.79
C CYS A 138 -31.50 -47.20 21.65
N CYS A 139 -30.99 -48.40 21.39
CA CYS A 139 -31.81 -49.60 21.23
C CYS A 139 -31.59 -50.56 22.40
N GLY A 140 -32.69 -51.07 22.97
CA GLY A 140 -32.66 -52.11 24.01
C GLY A 140 -32.59 -53.54 23.46
N CYS A 141 -32.21 -53.70 22.19
CA CYS A 141 -32.26 -54.98 21.47
C CYS A 141 -31.16 -55.97 21.88
N SER A 142 -30.17 -55.54 22.67
CA SER A 142 -29.14 -56.38 23.28
C SER A 142 -29.18 -56.25 24.81
N ARG A 143 -28.71 -57.28 25.56
CA ARG A 143 -28.56 -57.24 27.04
C ARG A 143 -27.61 -56.13 27.56
N ARG A 144 -27.13 -55.28 26.66
CA ARG A 144 -26.37 -54.06 26.91
C ARG A 144 -26.97 -52.94 26.06
N TRP A 145 -27.06 -51.76 26.65
CA TRP A 145 -27.66 -50.58 26.05
C TRP A 145 -26.72 -50.00 24.98
N ASP A 146 -27.06 -50.15 23.71
CA ASP A 146 -26.26 -49.61 22.60
C ASP A 146 -26.91 -48.33 22.04
N CYS A 147 -26.09 -47.29 21.87
CA CYS A 147 -26.51 -45.98 21.37
C CYS A 147 -25.75 -45.61 20.09
N SER A 148 -26.48 -45.13 19.08
CA SER A 148 -25.98 -44.69 17.78
C SER A 148 -26.28 -43.21 17.54
N LEU A 149 -25.24 -42.42 17.25
CA LEU A 149 -25.35 -41.01 16.88
C LEU A 149 -25.63 -40.87 15.38
N ALA A 150 -26.63 -40.06 15.01
CA ALA A 150 -26.89 -39.68 13.63
C ALA A 150 -25.69 -38.93 13.05
N ARG A 151 -25.34 -39.21 11.79
CA ARG A 151 -24.14 -38.63 11.18
C ARG A 151 -24.46 -37.27 10.58
N PHE A 152 -23.60 -36.29 10.85
CA PHE A 152 -23.58 -35.06 10.05
C PHE A 152 -23.21 -35.39 8.60
N ALA A 153 -23.90 -34.78 7.65
CA ALA A 153 -23.50 -34.84 6.25
C ALA A 153 -22.07 -34.28 6.12
N GLN A 154 -21.22 -34.98 5.36
CA GLN A 154 -19.86 -34.50 5.09
C GLN A 154 -19.97 -33.13 4.41
N ALA A 155 -19.30 -32.13 4.99
CA ALA A 155 -19.37 -30.75 4.56
C ALA A 155 -18.79 -30.56 3.15
N ASN A 156 -19.56 -30.88 2.12
CA ASN A 156 -19.29 -30.42 0.76
C ASN A 156 -19.83 -29.00 0.65
N LYS A 157 -18.97 -28.05 1.05
CA LYS A 157 -19.13 -26.60 0.95
C LYS A 157 -20.38 -26.08 1.67
N SER A 158 -20.15 -25.25 2.68
CA SER A 158 -21.18 -24.30 3.11
C SER A 158 -21.75 -23.65 1.85
N PRO A 159 -23.07 -23.70 1.60
CA PRO A 159 -23.64 -22.76 0.67
C PRO A 159 -23.49 -21.43 1.40
N HIS A 160 -22.42 -20.69 1.09
CA HIS A 160 -22.56 -19.26 1.17
C HIS A 160 -23.79 -18.98 0.33
N ARG A 161 -24.94 -18.72 0.97
CA ARG A 161 -26.03 -18.01 0.33
C ARG A 161 -25.49 -16.61 0.11
N GLY A 162 -24.54 -16.49 -0.82
CA GLY A 162 -24.26 -15.22 -1.45
C GLY A 162 -25.61 -14.84 -2.01
N GLY A 163 -26.26 -13.89 -1.36
CA GLY A 163 -27.31 -13.10 -1.98
C GLY A 163 -26.66 -12.47 -3.18
N GLY A 164 -26.62 -13.22 -4.29
CA GLY A 164 -26.31 -12.66 -5.58
C GLY A 164 -27.35 -11.57 -5.75
N ILE A 165 -26.89 -10.32 -5.74
CA ILE A 165 -27.70 -9.20 -6.15
C ILE A 165 -28.11 -9.54 -7.58
N HIS A 166 -29.30 -10.11 -7.74
CA HIS A 166 -29.89 -10.37 -9.03
C HIS A 166 -30.27 -8.99 -9.56
N VAL A 167 -29.37 -8.36 -10.31
CA VAL A 167 -29.71 -7.16 -11.07
C VAL A 167 -30.61 -7.64 -12.20
N PRO A 168 -31.92 -7.35 -12.19
CA PRO A 168 -32.79 -7.79 -13.26
C PRO A 168 -32.31 -7.14 -14.57
N ARG A 169 -32.11 -7.96 -15.62
CA ARG A 169 -31.91 -7.46 -16.98
C ARG A 169 -33.17 -6.69 -17.38
N ARG A 170 -33.13 -5.36 -17.29
CA ARG A 170 -34.16 -4.52 -17.91
C ARG A 170 -33.94 -4.55 -19.42
N THR A 171 -34.81 -5.27 -20.11
CA THR A 171 -35.00 -5.12 -21.56
C THR A 171 -35.54 -3.72 -21.81
N ASN A 172 -34.87 -2.96 -22.68
CA ASN A 172 -35.31 -1.64 -23.09
C ASN A 172 -36.61 -1.77 -23.90
N PRO A 173 -37.73 -1.10 -23.53
CA PRO A 173 -38.88 -1.01 -24.42
C PRO A 173 -38.55 -0.08 -25.59
N ALA A 174 -38.89 -0.55 -26.79
CA ALA A 174 -38.75 0.18 -28.05
C ALA A 174 -39.49 1.53 -27.95
N THR A 175 -38.80 2.62 -28.26
CA THR A 175 -39.41 3.93 -28.45
C THR A 175 -40.26 3.91 -29.72
N SER A 176 -41.59 3.85 -29.55
CA SER A 176 -42.54 4.28 -30.57
C SER A 176 -42.60 5.80 -30.57
N ARG A 177 -42.43 6.38 -31.76
CA ARG A 177 -42.44 7.82 -32.03
C ARG A 177 -43.75 8.12 -32.81
N PRO A 178 -44.55 9.12 -32.43
CA PRO A 178 -45.55 9.68 -33.34
C PRO A 178 -44.90 10.50 -34.44
#